data_AF-A0A166Q9D5-F1
#
_entry.id   AF-A0A166Q9D5-F1
#
_cell.length_a   1.000
_cell.length_b   1.000
_cell.length_c   1.000
_cell.angle_alpha   90.00
_cell.angle_beta   90.00
_cell.angle_gamma   90.00
#
_symmetry.space_group_name_H-M   'P 1'
#
loop_
_entity.id
_entity.type
_entity.pdbx_description
1 polymer ?
#
loop_
_entity_poly.entity_id
_entity_poly.type
_entity_poly.pdbx_seq_one_letter_code
_entity_poly.pdbx_strand_id
1 'polypeptide(L)'
;MSRPKASLRAEQDDLRGRMRDRGMTHQEIAAEFARRYRLRPRAAHRHAFGWTLTQAADRINAYAAEHGLDPAGKAPMTGPRLCELENVRHEAPTTRVEVKDHHLCPVAAGR
;
A
#
# COMPACT_ATOMS: atom_id res chain seq x y z
N MET A 1 -13.22 31.59 -21.53
CA MET A 1 -13.84 30.25 -21.40
C MET A 1 -13.15 29.51 -20.26
N SER A 2 -13.89 29.01 -19.27
CA SER A 2 -13.32 28.27 -18.13
C SER A 2 -12.93 26.85 -18.58
N ARG A 3 -11.70 26.41 -18.27
CA ARG A 3 -11.27 25.03 -18.57
C ARG A 3 -12.14 24.04 -17.77
N PRO A 4 -12.55 22.91 -18.36
CA PRO A 4 -13.20 21.85 -17.59
C PRO A 4 -12.27 21.43 -16.45
N LYS A 5 -12.81 21.32 -15.23
CA LYS A 5 -12.06 20.76 -14.09
C LYS A 5 -11.68 19.33 -14.46
N ALA A 6 -10.37 19.07 -14.50
CA ALA A 6 -9.86 17.73 -14.63
C ALA A 6 -10.39 16.87 -13.46
N SER A 7 -10.67 15.60 -13.71
CA SER A 7 -11.01 14.68 -12.63
C SER A 7 -9.83 14.60 -11.65
N LEU A 8 -10.10 14.33 -10.38
CA LEU A 8 -9.04 14.15 -9.38
C LEU A 8 -7.98 13.12 -9.83
N ARG A 9 -8.43 12.09 -10.56
CA ARG A 9 -7.54 11.09 -11.15
C ARG A 9 -6.60 11.68 -12.19
N ALA A 10 -7.12 12.49 -13.12
CA ALA A 10 -6.30 13.16 -14.13
C ALA A 10 -5.30 14.12 -13.47
N GLU A 11 -5.71 14.87 -12.43
CA GLU A 11 -4.80 15.74 -11.69
C GLU A 11 -3.66 14.96 -11.01
N GLN A 12 -3.98 13.81 -10.40
CA GLN A 12 -3.00 12.91 -9.79
C GLN A 12 -2.03 12.35 -10.84
N ASP A 13 -2.54 11.88 -11.98
CA ASP A 13 -1.73 11.33 -13.06
C ASP A 13 -0.77 12.38 -13.64
N ASP A 14 -1.26 13.61 -13.85
CA ASP A 14 -0.45 14.76 -14.30
C ASP A 14 0.62 15.16 -13.27
N LEU A 15 0.27 15.17 -11.97
CA LEU A 15 1.24 15.45 -10.91
C LEU A 15 2.33 14.38 -10.87
N ARG A 16 1.95 13.10 -10.91
CA ARG A 16 2.89 11.97 -10.94
C ARG A 16 3.84 12.10 -12.14
N GLY A 17 3.31 12.39 -13.34
CA GLY A 17 4.11 12.61 -14.54
C GLY A 17 5.17 13.68 -14.34
N ARG A 18 4.76 14.87 -13.88
CA ARG A 18 5.69 15.99 -13.60
C ARG A 18 6.76 15.67 -12.56
N MET A 19 6.43 14.87 -11.54
CA MET A 19 7.40 14.46 -10.52
C MET A 19 8.40 13.44 -11.08
N ARG A 20 7.93 12.50 -11.93
CA ARG A 20 8.80 11.55 -12.65
C ARG A 20 9.73 12.26 -13.62
N ASP A 21 9.25 13.27 -14.35
CA ASP A 21 10.07 14.07 -15.27
C ASP A 21 11.19 14.84 -14.55
N ARG A 22 10.98 15.17 -13.27
CA ARG A 22 11.98 15.78 -12.39
C ARG A 22 12.93 14.77 -11.74
N GLY A 23 12.82 13.49 -12.09
CA GLY A 23 13.67 12.43 -11.55
C GLY A 23 13.29 11.93 -10.16
N MET A 24 12.12 12.29 -9.62
CA MET A 24 11.71 11.83 -8.30
C MET A 24 11.47 10.32 -8.28
N THR A 25 11.87 9.71 -7.17
CA THR A 25 11.65 8.29 -6.88
C THR A 25 10.19 8.02 -6.53
N HIS A 26 9.76 6.76 -6.68
CA HIS A 26 8.41 6.35 -6.27
C HIS A 26 8.15 6.58 -4.78
N GLN A 27 9.18 6.52 -3.94
CA GLN A 27 9.06 6.78 -2.49
C GLN A 27 8.76 8.26 -2.21
N GLU A 28 9.48 9.17 -2.87
CA GLU A 28 9.24 10.61 -2.74
C GLU A 28 7.86 10.99 -3.28
N ILE A 29 7.47 10.41 -4.42
CA ILE A 29 6.13 10.62 -4.99
C ILE A 29 5.06 10.09 -4.02
N ALA A 30 5.25 8.90 -3.44
CA ALA A 30 4.31 8.36 -2.46
C ALA A 30 4.20 9.26 -1.21
N ALA A 31 5.31 9.80 -0.71
CA ALA A 31 5.30 10.74 0.41
C ALA A 31 4.51 12.02 0.07
N GLU A 32 4.70 12.58 -1.11
CA GLU A 32 3.94 13.77 -1.55
C GLU A 32 2.45 13.47 -1.73
N PHE A 33 2.12 12.30 -2.28
CA PHE A 33 0.72 11.87 -2.44
C PHE A 33 0.04 11.65 -1.09
N ALA A 34 0.74 11.07 -0.13
CA ALA A 34 0.25 10.92 1.24
C ALA A 34 -0.02 12.29 1.89
N ARG A 35 0.87 13.27 1.69
CA ARG A 35 0.70 14.62 2.26
C ARG A 35 -0.40 15.42 1.56
N ARG A 36 -0.41 15.45 0.23
CA ARG A 36 -1.30 16.30 -0.57
C ARG A 36 -2.72 15.77 -0.65
N TYR A 37 -2.88 14.47 -0.83
CA TYR A 37 -4.18 13.82 -1.02
C TYR A 37 -4.65 13.03 0.22
N ARG A 38 -3.89 13.09 1.32
CA ARG A 38 -4.17 12.35 2.58
C ARG A 38 -4.33 10.84 2.36
N LEU A 39 -3.61 10.31 1.36
CA LEU A 39 -3.65 8.89 1.06
C LEU A 39 -2.89 8.10 2.13
N ARG A 40 -3.43 6.94 2.49
CA ARG A 40 -2.73 5.98 3.35
C ARG A 40 -1.50 5.43 2.61
N PRO A 41 -0.44 5.00 3.32
CA PRO A 41 0.83 4.62 2.70
C PRO A 41 0.70 3.63 1.52
N ARG A 42 -0.15 2.60 1.62
CA ARG A 42 -0.38 1.64 0.53
C ARG A 42 -0.99 2.29 -0.71
N ALA A 43 -2.05 3.07 -0.54
CA ALA A 43 -2.68 3.80 -1.64
C ALA A 43 -1.70 4.78 -2.27
N ALA A 44 -0.96 5.55 -1.46
CA ALA A 44 0.03 6.50 -1.94
C ALA A 44 1.11 5.83 -2.80
N HIS A 45 1.60 4.66 -2.38
CA HIS A 45 2.53 3.83 -3.16
C HIS A 45 1.94 3.39 -4.50
N ARG A 46 0.71 2.86 -4.49
CA ARG A 46 0.00 2.46 -5.72
C ARG A 46 -0.11 3.64 -6.70
N HIS A 47 -0.49 4.81 -6.22
CA HIS A 47 -0.58 6.02 -7.02
C HIS A 47 0.79 6.51 -7.53
N ALA A 48 1.85 6.38 -6.74
CA ALA A 48 3.20 6.73 -7.18
C ALA A 48 3.66 5.90 -8.39
N PHE A 49 3.35 4.61 -8.42
CA PHE A 49 3.60 3.74 -9.58
C PHE A 49 2.59 3.94 -10.72
N GLY A 50 1.49 4.67 -10.48
CA GLY A 50 0.39 4.85 -11.43
C GLY A 50 -0.39 3.57 -11.72
N TRP A 51 -0.45 2.66 -10.76
CA TRP A 51 -1.17 1.40 -10.92
C TRP A 51 -2.66 1.55 -10.61
N THR A 52 -3.47 0.83 -11.38
CA THR A 52 -4.85 0.53 -10.98
C THR A 52 -4.87 -0.43 -9.80
N LEU A 53 -6.02 -0.54 -9.13
CA LEU A 53 -6.21 -1.53 -8.06
C LEU A 53 -5.94 -2.96 -8.56
N THR A 54 -6.42 -3.30 -9.76
CA THR A 54 -6.18 -4.62 -10.38
C THR A 54 -4.70 -4.85 -10.62
N GLN A 55 -4.00 -3.91 -11.27
CA GLN A 55 -2.56 -4.03 -11.52
C GLN A 55 -1.76 -4.16 -10.22
N ALA A 56 -2.13 -3.42 -9.19
CA ALA A 56 -1.47 -3.53 -7.88
C ALA A 56 -1.74 -4.88 -7.21
N ALA A 57 -2.97 -5.39 -7.27
CA ALA A 57 -3.31 -6.72 -6.77
C ALA A 57 -2.53 -7.82 -7.50
N ASP A 58 -2.43 -7.74 -8.84
CA ASP A 58 -1.67 -8.69 -9.65
C ASP A 58 -0.18 -8.68 -9.29
N ARG A 59 0.40 -7.50 -9.06
CA ARG A 59 1.79 -7.35 -8.61
C ARG A 59 2.02 -7.95 -7.22
N ILE A 60 1.08 -7.78 -6.30
CA ILE A 60 1.14 -8.37 -4.96
C ILE A 60 1.12 -9.90 -5.06
N ASN A 61 0.22 -10.44 -5.89
CA ASN A 61 0.11 -11.89 -6.09
C ASN A 61 1.36 -12.47 -6.76
N ALA A 62 1.90 -11.78 -7.78
CA ALA A 62 3.14 -12.19 -8.44
C ALA A 62 4.31 -12.24 -7.46
N TYR A 63 4.45 -11.22 -6.61
CA TYR A 63 5.46 -11.19 -5.55
C TYR A 63 5.27 -12.34 -4.56
N ALA A 64 4.02 -12.61 -4.15
CA ALA A 64 3.70 -13.69 -3.22
C ALA A 64 4.04 -15.07 -3.80
N ALA A 65 3.80 -15.29 -5.10
CA ALA A 65 4.18 -16.51 -5.78
C ALA A 65 5.71 -16.65 -5.89
N GLU A 66 6.41 -15.59 -6.32
CA GLU A 66 7.87 -15.55 -6.47
C GLU A 66 8.60 -15.85 -5.14
N HIS A 67 8.04 -15.37 -4.02
CA HIS A 67 8.63 -15.53 -2.69
C HIS A 67 8.04 -16.71 -1.89
N GLY A 68 7.21 -17.55 -2.52
CA GLY A 68 6.62 -18.74 -1.88
C GLY A 68 5.64 -18.44 -0.73
N LEU A 69 5.09 -17.22 -0.65
CA LEU A 69 4.09 -16.82 0.35
C LEU A 69 2.70 -17.37 0.04
N ASP A 70 2.36 -17.50 -1.25
CA ASP A 70 1.15 -18.18 -1.71
C ASP A 70 1.42 -18.89 -3.05
N PRO A 71 2.23 -19.97 -3.05
CA PRO A 71 2.65 -20.64 -4.27
C PRO A 71 1.49 -21.35 -4.97
N ALA A 72 0.40 -21.65 -4.25
CA ALA A 72 -0.78 -22.30 -4.78
C ALA A 72 -1.90 -21.32 -5.17
N GLY A 73 -1.70 -20.00 -4.97
CA GLY A 73 -2.68 -18.97 -5.27
C GLY A 73 -4.01 -19.14 -4.51
N LYS A 74 -3.95 -19.69 -3.29
CA LYS A 74 -5.16 -20.00 -2.49
C LYS A 74 -5.77 -18.77 -1.84
N ALA A 75 -4.98 -17.73 -1.62
CA ALA A 75 -5.41 -16.49 -0.97
C ALA A 75 -5.03 -15.26 -1.81
N PRO A 76 -5.51 -15.15 -3.07
CA PRO A 76 -5.11 -14.08 -3.95
C PRO A 76 -5.65 -12.74 -3.45
N MET A 77 -4.81 -11.71 -3.55
CA MET A 77 -5.25 -10.33 -3.45
C MET A 77 -6.13 -9.98 -4.65
N THR A 78 -7.25 -9.31 -4.40
CA THR A 78 -8.15 -8.82 -5.46
C THR A 78 -8.26 -7.29 -5.40
N GLY A 79 -8.64 -6.67 -6.51
CA GLY A 79 -8.87 -5.22 -6.56
C GLY A 79 -9.86 -4.71 -5.51
N PRO A 80 -11.05 -5.32 -5.33
CA PRO A 80 -11.99 -4.95 -4.26
C PRO A 80 -11.40 -5.12 -2.86
N ARG A 81 -10.73 -6.24 -2.59
CA ARG A 81 -10.09 -6.49 -1.29
C ARG A 81 -8.99 -5.46 -0.99
N LEU A 82 -8.19 -5.12 -2.00
CA LEU A 82 -7.17 -4.08 -1.87
C LEU A 82 -7.80 -2.70 -1.62
N CYS A 83 -8.90 -2.38 -2.29
CA CYS A 83 -9.65 -1.14 -2.06
C CYS A 83 -10.15 -1.04 -0.62
N GLU A 84 -10.73 -2.10 -0.08
CA GLU A 84 -11.12 -2.18 1.33
C GLU A 84 -9.91 -1.92 2.22
N LEU A 85 -8.80 -2.67 2.04
CA LEU A 85 -7.60 -2.52 2.86
C LEU A 85 -7.01 -1.11 2.82
N GLU A 86 -7.10 -0.43 1.67
CA GLU A 86 -6.65 0.96 1.51
C GLU A 86 -7.58 1.96 2.23
N ASN A 87 -8.87 1.66 2.34
CA ASN A 87 -9.89 2.57 2.88
C ASN A 87 -10.36 2.25 4.31
N VAL A 88 -10.07 1.07 4.85
CA VAL A 88 -10.38 0.74 6.24
C VAL A 88 -9.61 1.70 7.14
N ARG A 89 -10.36 2.46 7.94
CA ARG A 89 -9.81 3.19 9.07
C ARG A 89 -9.32 2.14 10.06
N HIS A 90 -8.02 2.14 10.34
CA HIS A 90 -7.57 1.44 11.53
C HIS A 90 -8.03 2.31 12.70
N GLU A 91 -9.18 1.96 13.28
CA GLU A 91 -9.50 2.44 14.62
C GLU A 91 -8.35 1.98 15.50
N ALA A 92 -7.61 2.93 16.08
CA ALA A 92 -6.66 2.57 17.12
C ALA A 92 -7.45 1.78 18.16
N PRO A 93 -6.97 0.61 18.59
CA PRO A 93 -7.66 -0.14 19.62
C PRO A 93 -7.85 0.80 20.81
N THR A 94 -9.10 1.12 21.13
CA THR A 94 -9.43 1.99 22.26
C THR A 94 -9.03 1.36 23.59
N THR A 95 -8.83 0.05 23.56
CA THR A 95 -8.21 -0.73 24.62
C THR A 95 -6.71 -0.85 24.37
N ARG A 96 -5.91 -0.44 25.37
CA ARG A 96 -4.50 -0.80 25.45
C ARG A 96 -4.41 -2.32 25.47
N VAL A 97 -4.05 -2.94 24.34
CA VAL A 97 -3.72 -4.36 24.30
C VAL A 97 -2.35 -4.48 24.98
N GLU A 98 -2.34 -4.91 26.24
CA GLU A 98 -1.10 -5.35 26.88
C GLU A 98 -0.60 -6.58 26.12
N VAL A 99 0.46 -6.40 25.35
CA VAL A 99 1.16 -7.53 24.73
C VAL A 99 1.86 -8.27 25.86
N LYS A 100 1.22 -9.32 26.37
CA LYS A 100 1.86 -10.23 27.33
C LYS A 100 2.90 -11.00 26.54
N ASP A 101 4.18 -10.86 26.90
CA ASP A 101 5.31 -11.49 26.21
C ASP A 101 5.06 -12.98 25.96
N HIS A 102 4.63 -13.30 24.74
CA HIS A 102 4.54 -14.67 24.30
C HIS A 102 5.89 -15.03 23.67
N HIS A 103 6.63 -15.86 24.41
CA HIS A 103 7.76 -16.70 24.00
C HIS A 103 9.19 -16.13 24.20
N LEU A 104 9.66 -16.19 25.43
CA LEU A 104 11.05 -16.60 25.71
C LEU A 104 11.04 -18.09 26.09
N CYS A 105 11.44 -18.95 25.16
CA CYS A 105 11.67 -20.37 25.46
C CYS A 105 12.90 -20.50 26.38
N PRO A 106 12.83 -21.20 27.53
CA PRO A 106 14.02 -21.53 28.28
C PRO A 106 14.81 -22.61 27.50
N VAL A 107 16.00 -22.26 27.03
CA VAL A 107 16.99 -23.24 26.56
C VAL A 107 17.44 -24.04 27.78
N ALA A 108 17.14 -25.34 27.78
CA ALA A 108 17.61 -26.26 28.82
C ALA A 108 19.15 -26.27 28.83
N ALA A 109 19.76 -25.79 29.91
CA ALA A 109 21.17 -25.98 30.17
C ALA A 109 21.38 -27.44 30.61
N GLY A 110 21.82 -28.27 29.68
CA GLY A 110 22.27 -29.62 29.98
C GLY A 110 23.55 -29.60 30.84
N ARG A 111 23.58 -30.48 31.84
CA ARG A 111 24.77 -31.21 32.28
C ARG A 111 24.36 -32.48 32.98
#